data_AF-A0A6P7SZV2-F1
#
_entry.id   AF-A0A6P7SZV2-F1
#
_cell.length_a   1.000
_cell.length_b   1.000
_cell.length_c   1.000
_cell.angle_alpha   90.00
_cell.angle_beta   90.00
_cell.angle_gamma   90.00
#
_symmetry.space_group_name_H-M   'P 1'
#
loop_
_entity.id
_entity.type
_entity.pdbx_description
1 polymer ?
#
loop_
_entity_poly.entity_id
_entity_poly.type
_entity_poly.pdbx_seq_one_letter_code
_entity_poly.pdbx_strand_id
1 'polypeptide(L)'
;MEVSRLVWDYLRCVVAIYCVEKAGHALVRERIHYNCWKKYQLNNEIKESLSSLFRKITRDDDRKRIQQDLEKSYMKEFEMVKTRQIKKLMKLKGQRMKTEIRHPPVKAVINVSSRHLESSEEAVLNKGLKFATTIKRIPYLDIIVPIEEIAIKIPKAQGDELRWNVRQVLEKAKLPKPNITKEEKFAIKRLQSDNSNIILTADKRNAAVVMNKSDYSEKFLKKVLKVLKVMVATERKL
;
A
#
# COMPACT_ATOMS: atom_id res chain seq x y z
N MET A 1 -11.62 15.29 -17.34
CA MET A 1 -11.97 13.91 -16.89
C MET A 1 -10.86 13.21 -16.10
N GLU A 2 -9.57 13.32 -16.47
CA GLU A 2 -8.48 12.66 -15.73
C GLU A 2 -8.21 13.25 -14.33
N VAL A 3 -8.38 14.56 -14.15
CA VAL A 3 -8.20 15.24 -12.85
C VAL A 3 -9.20 14.72 -11.81
N SER A 4 -10.46 14.52 -12.21
CA SER A 4 -11.49 13.93 -11.35
C SER A 4 -11.16 12.49 -10.97
N ARG A 5 -10.59 11.68 -11.88
CA ARG A 5 -10.11 10.31 -11.58
C ARG A 5 -8.96 10.32 -10.57
N LEU A 6 -7.96 11.18 -10.75
CA LEU A 6 -6.82 11.32 -9.84
C LEU A 6 -7.23 11.77 -8.44
N VAL A 7 -8.20 12.69 -8.34
CA VAL A 7 -8.76 13.14 -7.05
C VAL A 7 -9.56 12.04 -6.38
N TRP A 8 -10.38 11.31 -7.15
CA TRP A 8 -11.12 10.14 -6.65
C TRP A 8 -10.19 9.02 -6.19
N ASP A 9 -9.13 8.71 -6.93
CA ASP A 9 -8.15 7.70 -6.58
C ASP A 9 -7.33 8.09 -5.34
N TYR A 10 -7.00 9.38 -5.19
CA TYR A 10 -6.35 9.91 -4.00
C TYR A 10 -7.24 9.82 -2.76
N LEU A 11 -8.51 10.24 -2.85
CA LEU A 11 -9.46 10.11 -1.76
C LEU A 11 -9.71 8.64 -1.40
N ARG A 12 -9.84 7.76 -2.41
CA ARG A 12 -9.98 6.31 -2.20
C ARG A 12 -8.80 5.75 -1.44
N CYS A 13 -7.58 6.12 -1.83
CA CYS A 13 -6.37 5.65 -1.16
C CYS A 13 -6.29 6.14 0.29
N VAL A 14 -6.55 7.42 0.57
CA VAL A 14 -6.47 7.96 1.93
C VAL A 14 -7.55 7.37 2.83
N VAL A 15 -8.79 7.28 2.35
CA VAL A 15 -9.90 6.66 3.08
C VAL A 15 -9.64 5.17 3.27
N ALA A 16 -9.14 4.46 2.25
CA ALA A 16 -8.80 3.05 2.36
C ALA A 16 -7.69 2.81 3.39
N ILE A 17 -6.64 3.64 3.42
CA ILE A 17 -5.58 3.55 4.44
C ILE A 17 -6.16 3.73 5.84
N TYR A 18 -6.98 4.76 6.04
CA TYR A 18 -7.63 5.00 7.33
C TYR A 18 -8.56 3.85 7.75
N CYS A 19 -9.36 3.32 6.81
CA CYS A 19 -10.25 2.19 7.06
C CYS A 19 -9.47 0.92 7.40
N VAL A 20 -8.38 0.64 6.70
CA VAL A 20 -7.50 -0.52 6.95
C VAL A 20 -6.82 -0.39 8.31
N GLU A 21 -6.31 0.80 8.67
CA GLU A 21 -5.72 1.03 10.00
C GLU A 21 -6.75 0.87 11.11
N LYS A 22 -7.95 1.43 10.94
CA LYS A 22 -9.04 1.33 11.93
C LYS A 22 -9.53 -0.12 12.08
N ALA A 23 -9.70 -0.84 10.98
CA ALA A 23 -10.02 -2.27 10.99
C ALA A 23 -8.90 -3.09 11.64
N GLY A 24 -7.64 -2.77 11.35
CA GLY A 24 -6.48 -3.40 11.99
C GLY A 24 -6.48 -3.23 13.51
N HIS A 25 -6.73 -2.01 13.99
CA HIS A 25 -6.86 -1.75 15.44
C HIS A 25 -8.05 -2.49 16.07
N ALA A 26 -9.18 -2.60 15.37
CA ALA A 26 -10.34 -3.36 15.85
C ALA A 26 -10.01 -4.86 15.98
N LEU A 27 -9.37 -5.45 14.96
CA LEU A 27 -8.95 -6.85 14.99
C LEU A 27 -7.94 -7.15 16.11
N VAL A 28 -7.00 -6.23 16.35
CA VAL A 28 -6.05 -6.37 17.47
C VAL A 28 -6.79 -6.31 18.81
N ARG A 29 -7.75 -5.40 18.98
CA ARG A 29 -8.58 -5.33 20.20
C ARG A 29 -9.37 -6.62 20.43
N GLU A 30 -10.05 -7.13 19.40
CA GLU A 30 -10.77 -8.41 19.48
C GLU A 30 -9.84 -9.57 19.86
N ARG A 31 -8.64 -9.60 19.26
CA ARG A 31 -7.65 -10.63 19.58
C ARG A 31 -7.17 -10.52 21.03
N ILE A 32 -6.94 -9.32 21.54
CA ILE A 32 -6.58 -9.10 22.95
C ILE A 32 -7.71 -9.59 23.85
N HIS A 33 -8.95 -9.18 23.56
CA HIS A 33 -10.13 -9.57 24.33
C HIS A 33 -10.29 -11.10 24.39
N TYR A 34 -10.24 -11.77 23.24
CA TYR A 34 -10.29 -13.22 23.14
C TYR A 34 -9.18 -13.91 23.96
N ASN A 35 -7.94 -13.44 23.88
CA ASN A 35 -6.84 -14.03 24.64
C ASN A 35 -7.00 -13.82 26.15
N CYS A 36 -7.49 -12.65 26.58
CA CYS A 36 -7.78 -12.39 28.00
C CYS A 36 -8.88 -13.34 28.50
N TRP A 37 -9.97 -13.48 27.75
CA TRP A 37 -11.06 -14.40 28.08
C TRP A 37 -10.56 -15.85 28.10
N LYS A 38 -9.80 -16.29 27.10
CA LYS A 38 -9.29 -17.67 27.03
C LYS A 38 -8.31 -17.97 28.16
N LYS A 39 -7.47 -17.01 28.53
CA LYS A 39 -6.58 -17.11 29.71
C LYS A 39 -7.39 -17.30 30.99
N TYR A 40 -8.47 -16.53 31.16
CA TYR A 40 -9.36 -16.65 32.32
C TYR A 40 -10.01 -18.04 32.36
N GLN A 41 -10.53 -18.52 31.23
CA GLN A 41 -11.12 -19.85 31.11
C GLN A 41 -10.11 -20.95 31.51
N LEU A 42 -8.91 -20.94 30.93
CA LEU A 42 -7.88 -21.93 31.24
C LEU A 42 -7.47 -21.89 32.72
N ASN A 43 -7.38 -20.71 33.32
CA ASN A 43 -7.09 -20.58 34.75
C ASN A 43 -8.19 -21.20 35.63
N ASN A 44 -9.45 -21.10 35.23
CA ASN A 44 -10.54 -21.76 35.94
C ASN A 44 -10.48 -23.28 35.79
N GLU A 45 -10.24 -23.79 34.58
CA GLU A 45 -10.06 -25.23 34.32
C GLU A 45 -8.88 -25.82 35.12
N ILE A 46 -7.76 -25.09 35.23
CA ILE A 46 -6.62 -25.47 36.06
C ILE A 46 -7.01 -25.53 37.54
N LYS A 47 -7.75 -24.52 38.04
CA LYS A 47 -8.23 -24.49 39.44
C LYS A 47 -9.15 -25.67 39.75
N GLU A 48 -10.12 -25.95 38.89
CA GLU A 48 -11.04 -27.09 39.05
C GLU A 48 -10.28 -28.42 39.06
N SER A 49 -9.33 -28.57 38.13
CA SER A 49 -8.48 -29.76 38.05
C SER A 49 -7.65 -29.94 39.32
N LEU A 50 -7.04 -28.86 39.83
CA LEU A 50 -6.29 -28.87 41.09
C LEU A 50 -7.17 -29.20 42.29
N SER A 51 -8.37 -28.62 42.38
CA SER A 51 -9.34 -28.94 43.44
C SER A 51 -9.75 -30.41 43.41
N SER A 52 -9.98 -30.98 42.22
CA SER A 52 -10.32 -32.40 42.04
C SER A 52 -9.16 -33.33 42.45
N LEU A 53 -7.92 -32.93 42.17
CA LEU A 53 -6.70 -33.66 42.52
C LEU A 53 -6.42 -33.59 44.02
N PHE A 54 -6.52 -32.39 44.61
CA PHE A 54 -6.31 -32.18 46.05
C PHE A 54 -7.37 -32.86 46.90
N ARG A 55 -8.59 -33.07 46.39
CA ARG A 55 -9.59 -33.91 47.06
C ARG A 55 -9.16 -35.37 47.19
N LYS A 56 -8.33 -35.88 46.28
CA LYS A 56 -7.82 -37.27 46.28
C LYS A 56 -6.51 -37.44 47.07
N ILE A 57 -5.78 -36.35 47.31
CA ILE A 57 -4.49 -36.37 48.00
C ILE A 57 -4.69 -35.92 49.44
N THR A 58 -4.41 -36.78 50.42
CA THR A 58 -4.67 -36.52 51.85
C THR A 58 -3.55 -35.75 52.55
N ARG A 59 -2.29 -35.87 52.07
CA ARG A 59 -1.11 -35.25 52.69
C ARG A 59 -0.91 -33.83 52.18
N ASP A 60 -0.74 -32.87 53.08
CA ASP A 60 -0.60 -31.45 52.75
C ASP A 60 0.78 -31.12 52.12
N ASP A 61 1.82 -31.86 52.50
CA ASP A 61 3.18 -31.69 51.95
C ASP A 61 3.24 -32.03 50.45
N ASP A 62 2.54 -33.08 50.04
CA ASP A 62 2.47 -33.49 48.64
C ASP A 62 1.70 -32.46 47.80
N ARG A 63 0.64 -31.85 48.37
CA ARG A 63 -0.10 -30.75 47.72
C ARG A 63 0.79 -29.53 47.49
N LYS A 64 1.57 -29.13 48.49
CA LYS A 64 2.53 -28.00 48.38
C LYS A 64 3.60 -28.28 47.35
N ARG A 65 4.14 -29.49 47.32
CA ARG A 65 5.16 -29.90 46.34
C ARG A 65 4.63 -29.85 44.91
N ILE A 66 3.43 -30.38 44.68
CA ILE A 66 2.77 -30.34 43.36
C ILE A 66 2.52 -28.90 42.91
N GLN A 67 2.06 -28.03 43.81
CA GLN A 67 1.82 -26.63 43.48
C GLN A 67 3.13 -25.90 43.11
N GLN A 68 4.21 -26.13 43.87
CA GLN A 68 5.52 -25.57 43.56
C GLN A 68 6.08 -26.07 42.23
N ASP A 69 5.94 -27.36 41.91
CA ASP A 69 6.43 -27.92 40.66
C ASP A 69 5.61 -27.42 39.46
N LEU A 70 4.30 -27.22 39.62
CA LEU A 70 3.43 -26.62 38.61
C LEU A 70 3.81 -25.16 38.35
N GLU A 71 4.03 -24.35 39.40
CA GLU A 71 4.47 -22.97 39.27
C GLU A 71 5.84 -22.86 38.59
N LYS A 72 6.80 -23.71 38.97
CA LYS A 72 8.12 -23.76 38.31
C LYS A 72 8.00 -24.10 36.83
N SER A 73 7.20 -25.11 36.48
CA SER A 73 6.96 -25.52 35.10
C SER A 73 6.29 -24.41 34.28
N TYR A 74 5.24 -23.79 34.83
CA TYR A 74 4.56 -22.64 34.24
C TYR A 74 5.51 -21.48 33.98
N MET A 75 6.32 -21.10 34.98
CA MET A 75 7.24 -19.97 34.88
C MET A 75 8.34 -20.21 33.84
N LYS A 76 8.84 -21.45 33.72
CA LYS A 76 9.83 -21.82 32.72
C LYS A 76 9.27 -21.67 31.30
N GLU A 77 8.08 -22.21 31.03
CA GLU A 77 7.43 -22.07 29.73
C GLU A 77 7.07 -20.61 29.41
N PHE A 78 6.57 -19.88 30.41
CA PHE A 78 6.26 -18.46 30.27
C PHE A 78 7.47 -17.64 29.83
N GLU A 79 8.61 -17.79 30.49
CA GLU A 79 9.83 -17.05 30.14
C GLU A 79 10.40 -17.48 28.77
N MET A 80 10.33 -18.77 28.43
CA MET A 80 10.73 -19.24 27.08
C MET A 80 9.86 -18.63 25.98
N VAL A 81 8.54 -18.60 26.15
CA VAL A 81 7.64 -18.00 25.15
C VAL A 81 7.83 -16.48 25.09
N LYS A 82 7.92 -15.81 26.24
CA LYS A 82 8.15 -14.36 26.33
C LYS A 82 9.43 -13.94 25.62
N THR A 83 10.56 -14.60 25.89
CA THR A 83 11.83 -14.31 25.22
C THR A 83 11.76 -14.57 23.72
N ARG A 84 11.10 -15.64 23.26
CA ARG A 84 10.86 -15.91 21.83
C ARG A 84 10.05 -14.78 21.16
N GLN A 85 8.97 -14.33 21.80
CA GLN A 85 8.12 -13.26 21.25
C GLN A 85 8.83 -11.91 21.24
N ILE A 86 9.61 -11.58 22.28
CA ILE A 86 10.44 -10.36 22.32
C ILE A 86 11.46 -10.37 21.18
N LYS A 87 12.16 -11.48 20.96
CA LYS A 87 13.10 -11.62 19.82
C LYS A 87 12.40 -11.45 18.47
N LYS A 88 11.21 -12.04 18.30
CA LYS A 88 10.39 -11.89 17.09
C LYS A 88 10.00 -10.42 16.88
N LEU A 89 9.55 -9.72 17.93
CA LEU A 89 9.18 -8.30 17.86
C LEU A 89 10.39 -7.44 17.47
N MET A 90 11.55 -7.67 18.08
CA MET A 90 12.77 -6.93 17.76
C MET A 90 13.20 -7.16 16.30
N LYS A 91 13.09 -8.40 15.79
CA LYS A 91 13.35 -8.72 14.38
C LYS A 91 12.39 -7.98 13.44
N LEU A 92 11.09 -7.95 13.77
CA LEU A 92 10.08 -7.25 12.97
C LEU A 92 10.26 -5.72 12.99
N LYS A 93 10.64 -5.14 14.14
CA LYS A 93 11.00 -3.73 14.25
C LYS A 93 12.25 -3.39 13.43
N GLY A 94 13.27 -4.25 13.45
CA GLY A 94 14.49 -4.08 12.64
C GLY A 94 14.27 -4.30 11.14
N GLN A 95 13.30 -5.13 10.75
CA GLN A 95 12.92 -5.33 9.34
C GLN A 95 12.20 -4.14 8.72
N ARG A 96 11.50 -3.30 9.52
CA ARG A 96 10.85 -2.08 9.00
C ARG A 96 11.83 -1.06 8.39
N MET A 97 13.14 -1.14 8.70
CA MET A 97 14.16 -0.30 8.05
C MET A 97 14.89 -0.99 6.88
N LYS A 98 14.62 -2.27 6.59
CA LYS A 98 15.30 -3.04 5.52
C LYS A 98 14.35 -3.57 4.44
N THR A 99 13.22 -2.90 4.20
CA THR A 99 12.41 -3.11 3.00
C THR A 99 12.92 -2.25 1.84
N GLU A 100 14.23 -2.28 1.59
CA GLU A 100 14.71 -2.24 0.21
C GLU A 100 14.79 -3.70 -0.24
N ILE A 101 13.80 -4.11 -1.02
CA ILE A 101 13.73 -5.44 -1.60
C ILE A 101 15.00 -5.63 -2.45
N ARG A 102 15.93 -6.47 -1.97
CA ARG A 102 17.13 -6.93 -2.70
C ARG A 102 16.74 -7.90 -3.83
N HIS A 103 15.94 -7.43 -4.78
CA HIS A 103 16.08 -7.93 -6.14
C HIS A 103 17.31 -7.24 -6.73
N PRO A 104 18.14 -7.89 -7.58
CA PRO A 104 19.04 -7.12 -8.43
C PRO A 104 18.22 -6.00 -9.06
N PRO A 105 18.68 -4.73 -9.03
CA PRO A 105 17.88 -3.63 -9.55
C PRO A 105 17.66 -3.91 -11.02
N VAL A 106 16.48 -4.44 -11.35
CA VAL A 106 16.00 -4.43 -12.72
C VAL A 106 15.93 -2.95 -13.02
N LYS A 107 16.87 -2.47 -13.86
CA LYS A 107 16.94 -1.06 -14.23
C LYS A 107 15.55 -0.63 -14.63
N ALA A 108 14.93 0.23 -13.82
CA ALA A 108 13.59 0.72 -14.10
C ALA A 108 13.60 1.61 -15.36
N VAL A 109 14.78 2.06 -15.79
CA VAL A 109 14.98 2.83 -17.01
C VAL A 109 15.97 2.09 -17.92
N ILE A 110 15.54 1.79 -19.14
CA ILE A 110 16.39 1.21 -20.18
C ILE A 110 16.46 2.22 -21.31
N ASN A 111 17.61 2.88 -21.44
CA ASN A 111 17.85 3.80 -22.54
C ASN A 111 18.45 3.05 -23.74
N VAL A 112 17.72 3.05 -24.84
CA VAL A 112 18.12 2.49 -26.15
C VAL A 112 18.24 3.61 -27.20
N SER A 113 17.95 4.86 -26.81
CA SER A 113 18.11 6.02 -27.70
C SER A 113 19.57 6.42 -27.84
N SER A 114 19.87 7.23 -28.87
CA SER A 114 21.21 7.79 -29.08
C SER A 114 21.53 8.95 -28.13
N ARG A 115 20.53 9.46 -27.40
CA ARG A 115 20.69 10.55 -26.45
C ARG A 115 21.03 10.05 -25.06
N HIS A 116 21.94 10.76 -24.39
CA HIS A 116 22.22 10.57 -22.97
C HIS A 116 21.12 11.20 -22.10
N LEU A 117 20.63 10.48 -21.09
CA LEU A 117 19.67 11.00 -20.11
C LEU A 117 20.43 11.70 -18.98
N GLU A 118 20.00 12.90 -18.60
CA GLU A 118 20.57 13.58 -17.45
C GLU A 118 20.19 12.85 -16.15
N SER A 119 21.00 12.96 -15.09
CA SER A 119 20.73 12.32 -13.79
C SER A 119 19.33 12.67 -13.23
N SER A 120 18.87 13.91 -13.44
CA SER A 120 17.52 14.34 -13.04
C SER A 120 16.41 13.72 -13.90
N GLU A 121 16.66 13.42 -15.18
CA GLU A 121 15.72 12.73 -16.08
C GLU A 121 15.63 11.25 -15.73
N GLU A 122 16.77 10.61 -15.47
CA GLU A 122 16.82 9.22 -15.04
C GLU A 122 16.12 9.03 -13.68
N ALA A 123 16.31 9.96 -12.73
CA ALA A 123 15.63 9.95 -11.44
C ALA A 123 14.10 10.02 -11.59
N VAL A 124 13.59 10.89 -12.47
CA VAL A 124 12.15 11.00 -12.76
C VAL A 124 11.62 9.70 -13.36
N LEU A 125 12.31 9.14 -14.36
CA LEU A 125 11.87 7.92 -15.04
C LEU A 125 11.94 6.70 -14.10
N ASN A 126 12.90 6.66 -13.17
CA ASN A 126 13.01 5.63 -12.13
C ASN A 126 11.83 5.64 -11.14
N LYS A 127 11.15 6.77 -10.92
CA LYS A 127 9.90 6.80 -10.12
C LYS A 127 8.76 6.06 -10.82
N GLY A 128 8.87 5.86 -12.13
CA GLY A 128 7.96 5.10 -12.97
C GLY A 128 6.87 5.95 -13.62
N LEU A 129 6.37 5.48 -14.77
CA LEU A 129 5.41 6.22 -15.60
C LEU A 129 4.03 6.38 -14.94
N LYS A 130 3.70 5.50 -13.98
CA LYS A 130 2.49 5.56 -13.16
C LYS A 130 2.64 6.38 -11.87
N PHE A 131 3.72 7.16 -11.73
CA PHE A 131 3.95 7.97 -10.55
C PHE A 131 2.94 9.13 -10.48
N ALA A 132 2.11 9.14 -9.43
CA ALA A 132 1.14 10.21 -9.21
C ALA A 132 1.84 11.44 -8.63
N THR A 133 1.87 12.55 -9.37
CA THR A 133 2.42 13.81 -8.87
C THR A 133 1.44 14.50 -7.92
N THR A 134 1.96 15.19 -6.90
CA THR A 134 1.10 15.93 -5.96
C THR A 134 0.32 17.02 -6.69
N ILE A 135 -0.98 17.10 -6.40
CA ILE A 135 -1.87 18.14 -6.92
C ILE A 135 -1.37 19.53 -6.45
N LYS A 136 -1.33 20.51 -7.35
CA LYS A 136 -0.80 21.87 -7.07
C LYS A 136 -1.77 22.78 -6.34
N ARG A 137 -3.07 22.56 -6.54
CA ARG A 137 -4.16 23.38 -6.00
C ARG A 137 -5.35 22.49 -5.69
N ILE A 138 -6.07 22.76 -4.62
CA ILE A 138 -7.31 22.05 -4.32
C ILE A 138 -8.30 22.39 -5.44
N PRO A 139 -8.85 21.39 -6.16
CA PRO A 139 -9.76 21.65 -7.27
C PRO A 139 -11.17 21.94 -6.72
N TYR A 140 -11.35 23.14 -6.16
CA TYR A 140 -12.60 23.55 -5.53
C TYR A 140 -13.81 23.38 -6.46
N LEU A 141 -13.69 23.79 -7.72
CA LEU A 141 -14.78 23.71 -8.68
C LEU A 141 -15.18 22.24 -8.98
N ASP A 142 -14.19 21.37 -9.18
CA ASP A 142 -14.44 19.94 -9.46
C ASP A 142 -15.08 19.22 -8.27
N ILE A 143 -14.94 19.76 -7.05
CA ILE A 143 -15.54 19.23 -5.82
C ILE A 143 -16.92 19.84 -5.59
N ILE A 144 -17.06 21.17 -5.71
CA ILE A 144 -18.28 21.91 -5.39
C ILE A 144 -19.38 21.61 -6.42
N VAL A 145 -19.05 21.53 -7.71
CA VAL A 145 -20.06 21.36 -8.77
C VAL A 145 -20.88 20.06 -8.60
N PRO A 146 -20.27 18.88 -8.43
CA PRO A 146 -21.03 17.65 -8.19
C PRO A 146 -21.82 17.67 -6.87
N ILE A 147 -21.26 18.29 -5.84
CA ILE A 147 -21.90 18.38 -4.52
C ILE A 147 -23.14 19.27 -4.58
N GLU A 148 -23.05 20.40 -5.29
CA GLU A 148 -24.17 21.30 -5.47
C GLU A 148 -25.29 20.65 -6.30
N GLU A 149 -24.93 19.89 -7.33
CA GLU A 149 -25.90 19.10 -8.10
C GLU A 149 -26.68 18.11 -7.23
N ILE A 150 -26.01 17.48 -6.25
CA ILE A 150 -26.64 16.58 -5.29
C ILE A 150 -27.47 17.36 -4.26
N ALA A 151 -26.95 18.48 -3.76
CA ALA A 151 -27.61 19.30 -2.74
C ALA A 151 -28.96 19.86 -3.20
N ILE A 152 -29.12 20.11 -4.51
CA ILE A 152 -30.41 20.54 -5.10
C ILE A 152 -31.44 19.40 -5.15
N LYS A 153 -31.00 18.15 -5.29
CA LYS A 153 -31.88 16.97 -5.45
C LYS A 153 -32.41 16.42 -4.11
N ILE A 154 -31.86 16.84 -2.98
CA ILE A 154 -32.26 16.39 -1.63
C ILE A 154 -33.06 17.47 -0.89
N PRO A 155 -33.80 17.12 0.19
CA PRO A 155 -34.54 18.09 0.98
C PRO A 155 -33.63 19.25 1.46
N LYS A 156 -34.15 20.48 1.40
CA LYS A 156 -33.38 21.71 1.64
C LYS A 156 -32.53 21.66 2.92
N ALA A 157 -33.08 21.17 4.03
CA ALA A 157 -32.36 21.04 5.29
C ALA A 157 -31.12 20.13 5.19
N GLN A 158 -31.24 18.98 4.51
CA GLN A 158 -30.13 18.05 4.28
C GLN A 158 -29.12 18.60 3.26
N GLY A 159 -29.60 19.33 2.25
CA GLY A 159 -28.76 20.06 1.29
C GLY A 159 -27.90 21.12 1.97
N ASP A 160 -28.47 21.91 2.87
CA ASP A 160 -27.77 22.95 3.61
C ASP A 160 -26.75 22.35 4.60
N GLU A 161 -27.08 21.25 5.25
CA GLU A 161 -26.13 20.48 6.07
C GLU A 161 -24.95 19.96 5.24
N LEU A 162 -25.22 19.40 4.06
CA LEU A 162 -24.17 18.94 3.15
C LEU A 162 -23.25 20.09 2.72
N ARG A 163 -23.81 21.24 2.32
CA ARG A 163 -23.04 22.44 1.97
C ARG A 163 -22.17 22.91 3.12
N TRP A 164 -22.71 22.94 4.34
CA TRP A 164 -21.96 23.32 5.54
C TRP A 164 -20.78 22.38 5.79
N ASN A 165 -21.01 21.07 5.77
CA ASN A 165 -19.98 20.06 6.00
C ASN A 165 -18.85 20.15 4.97
N VAL A 166 -19.21 20.34 3.70
CA VAL A 166 -18.24 20.47 2.61
C VAL A 166 -17.43 21.75 2.74
N ARG A 167 -18.06 22.88 3.08
CA ARG A 167 -17.36 24.14 3.40
C ARG A 167 -16.35 23.95 4.51
N GLN A 168 -16.74 23.32 5.62
CA GLN A 168 -15.86 23.06 6.76
C GLN A 168 -14.65 22.18 6.40
N VAL A 169 -14.84 21.16 5.56
CA VAL A 169 -13.75 20.29 5.09
C VAL A 169 -12.82 21.05 4.15
N LEU A 170 -13.35 21.84 3.23
CA LEU A 170 -12.57 22.62 2.27
C LEU A 170 -11.77 23.74 2.94
N GLU A 171 -12.32 24.42 3.95
CA GLU A 171 -11.60 25.43 4.74
C GLU A 171 -10.40 24.84 5.50
N LYS A 172 -10.51 23.59 5.97
CA LYS A 172 -9.45 22.90 6.70
C LYS A 172 -8.46 22.16 5.80
N ALA A 173 -8.77 22.00 4.51
CA ALA A 173 -7.97 21.23 3.60
C ALA A 173 -6.61 21.91 3.34
N LYS A 174 -5.52 21.16 3.54
CA LYS A 174 -4.16 21.60 3.26
C LYS A 174 -3.57 20.77 2.12
N LEU A 175 -2.78 21.42 1.27
CA LEU A 175 -2.08 20.72 0.20
C LEU A 175 -1.06 19.73 0.78
N PRO A 176 -0.92 18.53 0.19
CA PRO A 176 0.12 17.60 0.59
C PRO A 176 1.50 18.18 0.28
N LYS A 177 2.52 17.71 0.99
CA LYS A 177 3.91 18.05 0.65
C LYS A 177 4.21 17.60 -0.79
N PRO A 178 4.94 18.40 -1.59
CA PRO A 178 5.30 18.03 -2.95
C PRO A 178 6.18 16.78 -2.94
N ASN A 179 5.87 15.84 -3.84
CA ASN A 179 6.60 14.57 -3.97
C ASN A 179 7.66 14.57 -5.09
N ILE A 180 7.89 15.74 -5.72
CA ILE A 180 8.91 15.96 -6.75
C ILE A 180 9.66 17.29 -6.53
N THR A 181 10.96 17.30 -6.84
CA THR A 181 11.81 18.49 -6.70
C THR A 181 11.60 19.47 -7.86
N LYS A 182 12.26 20.64 -7.81
CA LYS A 182 12.17 21.63 -8.90
C LYS A 182 12.92 21.11 -10.14
N GLU A 183 14.07 20.50 -9.93
CA GLU A 183 14.96 19.92 -10.95
C GLU A 183 14.22 18.80 -11.69
N GLU A 184 13.54 17.92 -10.95
CA GLU A 184 12.70 16.85 -11.52
C GLU A 184 11.55 17.42 -12.37
N LYS A 185 10.94 18.55 -11.98
CA LYS A 185 9.92 19.22 -12.80
C LYS A 185 10.49 19.77 -14.10
N PHE A 186 11.69 20.34 -14.06
CA PHE A 186 12.38 20.79 -15.27
C PHE A 186 12.78 19.62 -16.16
N ALA A 187 13.22 18.51 -15.57
CA ALA A 187 13.49 17.28 -16.30
C ALA A 187 12.23 16.75 -17.03
N ILE A 188 11.07 16.73 -16.37
CA ILE A 188 9.79 16.35 -17.02
C ILE A 188 9.50 17.25 -18.23
N LYS A 189 9.65 18.57 -18.07
CA LYS A 189 9.42 19.53 -19.17
C LYS A 189 10.38 19.31 -20.34
N ARG A 190 11.66 19.07 -20.06
CA ARG A 190 12.68 18.77 -21.07
C ARG A 190 12.32 17.50 -21.84
N LEU A 191 12.08 16.40 -21.13
CA LEU A 191 11.63 15.14 -21.71
C LEU A 191 10.35 15.29 -22.55
N GLN A 192 9.44 16.20 -22.19
CA GLN A 192 8.23 16.49 -22.97
C GLN A 192 8.49 17.35 -24.22
N SER A 193 9.45 18.28 -24.18
CA SER A 193 9.79 19.10 -25.34
C SER A 193 10.56 18.35 -26.42
N ASP A 194 11.19 17.24 -26.05
CA ASP A 194 12.06 16.47 -26.96
C ASP A 194 11.25 15.54 -27.86
N ASN A 195 11.00 15.99 -29.10
CA ASN A 195 10.22 15.23 -30.09
C ASN A 195 10.99 14.11 -30.81
N SER A 196 12.30 14.00 -30.58
CA SER A 196 13.17 12.99 -31.19
C SER A 196 13.03 11.60 -30.56
N ASN A 197 12.62 11.56 -29.29
CA ASN A 197 12.60 10.34 -28.49
C ASN A 197 11.18 9.97 -28.07
N ILE A 198 10.93 8.67 -27.94
CA ILE A 198 9.69 8.10 -27.41
C ILE A 198 9.97 7.35 -26.12
N ILE A 199 9.12 7.56 -25.12
CA ILE A 199 9.17 6.89 -23.83
C ILE A 199 8.02 5.88 -23.79
N LEU A 200 8.36 4.61 -23.65
CA LEU A 200 7.42 3.49 -23.69
C LEU A 200 7.36 2.80 -22.34
N THR A 201 6.17 2.30 -22.00
CA THR A 201 6.04 1.34 -20.90
C THR A 201 6.57 -0.02 -21.36
N ALA A 202 7.40 -0.66 -20.53
CA ALA A 202 7.78 -2.05 -20.73
C ALA A 202 6.73 -2.99 -20.14
N ASP A 203 6.57 -4.17 -20.75
CA ASP A 203 5.58 -5.18 -20.34
C ASP A 203 5.75 -5.70 -18.90
N LYS A 204 6.90 -5.45 -18.24
CA LYS A 204 7.17 -5.88 -16.86
C LYS A 204 7.58 -4.73 -15.94
N ARG A 205 7.01 -4.76 -14.72
CA ARG A 205 7.43 -3.99 -13.53
C ARG A 205 7.56 -2.46 -13.71
N ASN A 206 6.69 -1.84 -14.51
CA ASN A 206 6.62 -0.38 -14.66
C ASN A 206 7.94 0.25 -15.16
N ALA A 207 8.77 -0.54 -15.84
CA ALA A 207 10.01 -0.03 -16.42
C ALA A 207 9.70 0.87 -17.64
N ALA A 208 10.49 1.93 -17.79
CA ALA A 208 10.43 2.88 -18.89
C ALA A 208 11.55 2.56 -19.89
N VAL A 209 11.21 2.47 -21.17
CA VAL A 209 12.17 2.33 -22.26
C VAL A 209 12.19 3.63 -23.05
N VAL A 210 13.38 4.22 -23.21
CA VAL A 210 13.59 5.40 -24.04
C VAL A 210 14.20 4.98 -25.38
N MET A 211 13.59 5.35 -26.49
CA MET A 211 14.02 4.97 -27.84
C MET A 211 13.90 6.15 -28.81
N ASN A 212 14.67 6.15 -29.90
CA ASN A 212 14.47 7.11 -30.98
C ASN A 212 13.14 6.86 -31.71
N LYS A 213 12.49 7.94 -32.15
CA LYS A 213 11.20 7.87 -32.85
C LYS A 213 11.31 7.19 -34.23
N SER A 214 12.42 7.39 -34.94
CA SER A 214 12.73 6.71 -36.21
C SER A 214 12.74 5.19 -36.03
N ASP A 215 13.52 4.72 -35.07
CA ASP A 215 13.78 3.30 -34.82
C ASP A 215 12.50 2.61 -34.32
N TYR A 216 11.69 3.33 -33.54
CA TYR A 216 10.37 2.86 -33.13
C TYR A 216 9.44 2.69 -34.33
N SER A 217 9.38 3.68 -35.23
CA SER A 217 8.51 3.65 -36.41
C SER A 217 8.88 2.50 -37.34
N GLU A 218 10.17 2.27 -37.57
CA GLU A 218 10.66 1.15 -38.37
C GLU A 218 10.31 -0.20 -37.74
N LYS A 219 10.56 -0.37 -36.43
CA LYS A 219 10.20 -1.60 -35.70
C LYS A 219 8.69 -1.85 -35.71
N PHE A 220 7.90 -0.80 -35.59
CA PHE A 220 6.44 -0.87 -35.65
C PHE A 220 5.98 -1.34 -37.04
N LEU A 221 6.44 -0.70 -38.11
CA LEU A 221 6.11 -1.08 -39.49
C LEU A 221 6.52 -2.51 -39.79
N LYS A 222 7.72 -2.93 -39.38
CA LYS A 222 8.21 -4.30 -39.55
C LYS A 222 7.30 -5.32 -38.83
N LYS A 223 6.82 -4.99 -37.63
CA LYS A 223 5.93 -5.85 -36.85
C LYS A 223 4.54 -5.95 -37.50
N VAL A 224 3.99 -4.83 -37.97
CA VAL A 224 2.72 -4.80 -38.70
C VAL A 224 2.80 -5.58 -40.02
N LEU A 225 3.85 -5.37 -40.81
CA LEU A 225 4.09 -6.12 -42.06
C LEU A 225 4.20 -7.62 -41.81
N LYS A 226 4.83 -8.05 -40.71
CA LYS A 226 4.89 -9.47 -40.34
C LYS A 226 3.50 -10.04 -40.06
N VAL A 227 2.65 -9.30 -39.34
CA VAL A 227 1.27 -9.73 -39.05
C VAL A 227 0.44 -9.81 -40.33
N LEU A 228 0.51 -8.80 -41.19
CA LEU A 228 -0.21 -8.78 -42.48
C LEU A 228 0.21 -9.95 -43.38
N LYS A 229 1.52 -10.25 -43.47
CA LYS A 229 2.02 -11.41 -44.22
C LYS A 229 1.47 -12.73 -43.68
N VAL A 230 1.34 -12.88 -42.37
CA VAL A 230 0.72 -14.07 -41.76
C VAL A 230 -0.76 -14.15 -42.12
N MET A 231 -1.52 -13.05 -42.00
CA MET A 231 -2.94 -13.02 -42.35
C MET A 231 -3.19 -13.39 -43.82
N VAL A 232 -2.47 -12.78 -44.76
CA VAL A 232 -2.57 -13.10 -46.20
C VAL A 232 -2.19 -14.56 -46.50
N ALA A 233 -1.19 -15.11 -45.80
CA ALA A 233 -0.80 -16.51 -45.97
C ALA A 233 -1.83 -17.49 -45.37
N THR A 234 -2.67 -17.04 -44.44
CA THR A 234 -3.74 -17.86 -43.83
C THR A 234 -4.99 -17.84 -44.73
N GLU A 235 -5.29 -16.70 -45.35
CA GLU A 235 -6.39 -16.55 -46.31
C GLU A 235 -6.17 -17.32 -47.61
N ARG A 236 -4.91 -17.47 -48.07
CA ARG A 236 -4.58 -18.29 -49.27
C ARG A 236 -4.61 -19.80 -49.04
N LYS A 237 -4.87 -20.26 -47.80
CA LYS A 237 -4.96 -21.68 -47.42
C LYS A 237 -6.41 -22.13 -47.14
N LEU A 238 -7.37 -21.23 -47.28
CA LEU A 238 -8.81 -21.50 -47.37
C LEU A 238 -9.22 -21.53 -48.83
#